data_AF-A0A0X1KPZ1-F1
#
_entry.id   AF-A0A0X1KPZ1-F1
#
_cell.length_a   1.000
_cell.length_b   1.000
_cell.length_c   1.000
_cell.angle_alpha   90.00
_cell.angle_beta   90.00
_cell.angle_gamma   90.00
#
_symmetry.space_group_name_H-M   'P 1'
#
loop_
_entity.id
_entity.type
_entity.pdbx_description
1 polymer ?
#
loop_
_entity_poly.entity_id
_entity_poly.type
_entity_poly.pdbx_seq_one_letter_code
_entity_poly.pdbx_strand_id
1 'polypeptide(L)'
;MVSGFLRTRLEELVRICDLLGVEPNFDVLIVECETLSEFYQLTGRAYVIGAVYSKGIIVSQPFEVLRSKGVLEDVLLHELLHHIVSLNFDLPDRMQEGLILYLTGAKPQKLSGRHKEYLLWFMREVSYEEIPLVVDRYRRRSDIESR
;
A
#
# COMPACT_ATOMS: atom_id res chain seq x y z
N MET A 1 12.99 16.47 15.39
CA MET A 1 13.76 15.64 14.45
C MET A 1 12.78 14.69 13.77
N VAL A 2 12.45 14.90 12.51
CA VAL A 2 11.77 13.84 11.73
C VAL A 2 12.78 12.69 11.64
N SER A 3 12.43 11.52 12.18
CA SER A 3 13.36 10.39 12.28
C SER A 3 13.90 10.04 10.90
N GLY A 4 15.18 9.66 10.80
CA GLY A 4 15.78 9.25 9.53
C GLY A 4 15.02 8.11 8.84
N PHE A 5 14.27 7.32 9.60
CA PHE A 5 13.43 6.24 9.11
C PHE A 5 12.22 6.71 8.28
N LEU A 6 11.51 7.76 8.74
CA LEU A 6 10.39 8.34 7.98
C LEU A 6 10.87 8.90 6.64
N ARG A 7 12.06 9.53 6.63
CA ARG A 7 12.69 10.01 5.41
C ARG A 7 12.95 8.85 4.43
N THR A 8 13.50 7.73 4.91
CA THR A 8 13.75 6.56 4.06
C THR A 8 12.48 5.99 3.43
N ARG A 9 11.37 5.94 4.18
CA ARG A 9 10.09 5.41 3.67
C ARG A 9 9.43 6.33 2.65
N LEU A 10 9.54 7.65 2.82
CA LEU A 10 9.10 8.61 1.81
C LEU A 10 9.96 8.52 0.53
N GLU A 11 11.28 8.40 0.67
CA GLU A 11 12.19 8.19 -0.46
C GLU A 11 11.86 6.88 -1.20
N GLU A 12 11.49 5.82 -0.47
CA GLU A 12 11.03 4.57 -1.06
C GLU A 12 9.72 4.72 -1.84
N LEU A 13 8.73 5.41 -1.28
CA LEU A 13 7.47 5.70 -1.97
C LEU A 13 7.72 6.47 -3.27
N VAL A 14 8.57 7.52 -3.24
CA VAL A 14 8.91 8.30 -4.43
C VAL A 14 9.58 7.42 -5.49
N ARG A 15 10.52 6.56 -5.11
CA ARG A 15 11.14 5.61 -6.07
C ARG A 15 10.13 4.65 -6.67
N ILE A 16 9.13 4.21 -5.90
CA ILE A 16 8.05 3.36 -6.41
C ILE A 16 7.17 4.15 -7.40
N CYS A 17 6.81 5.40 -7.09
CA CYS A 17 6.09 6.28 -8.01
C CYS A 17 6.86 6.45 -9.34
N ASP A 18 8.16 6.71 -9.27
CA ASP A 18 9.03 6.83 -10.45
C ASP A 18 9.01 5.54 -11.29
N LEU A 19 9.15 4.37 -10.65
CA LEU A 19 9.07 3.07 -11.32
C LEU A 19 7.74 2.86 -12.04
N LEU A 20 6.64 3.27 -11.42
CA LEU A 20 5.28 3.13 -11.97
C LEU A 20 4.94 4.22 -13.01
N GLY A 21 5.80 5.25 -13.17
CA GLY A 21 5.55 6.38 -14.04
C GLY A 21 4.31 7.17 -13.61
N VAL A 22 4.20 7.49 -12.32
CA VAL A 22 3.11 8.27 -11.72
C VAL A 22 3.66 9.31 -10.77
N GLU A 23 2.94 10.41 -10.59
CA GLU A 23 3.28 11.42 -9.58
C GLU A 23 2.88 10.94 -8.18
N PRO A 24 3.73 11.17 -7.15
CA PRO A 24 3.33 10.97 -5.76
C PRO A 24 2.10 11.81 -5.41
N ASN A 25 1.12 11.20 -4.76
CA ASN A 25 -0.06 11.89 -4.24
C ASN A 25 -0.25 11.54 -2.75
N PHE A 26 -0.37 12.57 -1.93
CA PHE A 26 -0.51 12.48 -0.48
C PHE A 26 -1.84 13.09 0.02
N ASP A 27 -2.81 13.28 -0.88
CA ASP A 27 -4.17 13.73 -0.53
C ASP A 27 -4.97 12.57 0.06
N VAL A 28 -4.61 12.23 1.29
CA VAL A 28 -5.15 11.11 2.05
C VAL A 28 -5.37 11.50 3.50
N LEU A 29 -6.53 11.13 4.05
CA LEU A 29 -6.84 11.30 5.45
C LEU A 29 -6.43 10.05 6.22
N ILE A 30 -5.56 10.20 7.23
CA ILE A 30 -5.20 9.09 8.13
C ILE A 30 -5.99 9.26 9.43
N VAL A 31 -6.80 8.24 9.77
CA VAL A 31 -7.57 8.14 11.00
C VAL A 31 -6.96 7.07 11.88
N GLU A 32 -6.34 7.48 12.98
CA GLU A 32 -5.89 6.58 14.03
C GLU A 32 -7.07 6.24 14.94
N CYS A 33 -7.40 4.95 15.10
CA CYS A 33 -8.38 4.52 16.10
C CYS A 33 -7.76 4.54 17.50
N GLU A 34 -8.56 4.84 18.52
CA GLU A 34 -8.16 4.83 19.93
C GLU A 34 -7.93 3.40 20.44
N THR A 35 -8.69 2.43 19.93
CA THR A 35 -8.61 1.04 20.37
C THR A 35 -8.64 0.03 19.22
N LEU A 36 -8.13 -1.19 19.48
CA LEU A 36 -8.29 -2.31 18.55
C LEU A 36 -9.76 -2.65 18.30
N SER A 37 -10.61 -2.49 19.32
CA SER A 37 -12.05 -2.73 19.21
C SER A 37 -12.71 -1.75 18.23
N GLU A 38 -12.40 -0.46 18.36
CA GLU A 38 -12.89 0.57 17.43
C GLU A 38 -12.41 0.28 16.00
N PHE A 39 -11.13 -0.07 15.82
CA PHE A 39 -10.61 -0.48 14.52
C PHE A 39 -11.39 -1.64 13.89
N TYR A 40 -11.70 -2.68 14.67
CA TYR A 40 -12.51 -3.79 14.17
C TYR A 40 -13.94 -3.37 13.81
N GLN A 41 -14.56 -2.51 14.62
CA GLN A 41 -15.92 -2.00 14.37
C GLN A 41 -15.99 -1.16 13.09
N LEU A 42 -14.99 -0.32 12.83
CA LEU A 42 -14.94 0.54 11.65
C LEU A 42 -14.56 -0.20 10.37
N THR A 43 -13.68 -1.19 10.45
CA THR A 43 -13.09 -1.83 9.26
C THR A 43 -13.58 -3.26 8.99
N GLY A 44 -14.17 -3.92 9.99
CA GLY A 44 -14.47 -5.35 9.97
C GLY A 44 -13.23 -6.26 9.87
N ARG A 45 -12.02 -5.71 10.05
CA ARG A 45 -10.76 -6.46 9.91
C ARG A 45 -10.22 -6.93 11.24
N ALA A 46 -9.80 -8.20 11.28
CA ALA A 46 -9.16 -8.80 12.44
C ALA A 46 -7.82 -8.10 12.77
N TYR A 47 -7.39 -8.20 14.03
CA TYR A 47 -6.23 -7.50 14.61
C TYR A 47 -4.86 -7.85 13.99
N VAL A 48 -4.84 -8.76 13.02
CA VAL A 48 -3.65 -9.10 12.22
C VAL A 48 -3.36 -8.06 11.13
N ILE A 49 -4.34 -7.21 10.76
CA ILE A 49 -4.19 -6.13 9.78
C ILE A 49 -3.98 -4.81 10.51
N GLY A 50 -2.89 -4.10 10.19
CA GLY A 50 -2.49 -2.88 10.89
C GLY A 50 -3.29 -1.62 10.51
N ALA A 51 -3.70 -1.52 9.24
CA ALA A 51 -4.50 -0.42 8.73
C ALA A 51 -5.27 -0.87 7.46
N VAL A 52 -6.20 -0.03 6.99
CA VAL A 52 -6.97 -0.27 5.76
C VAL A 52 -7.15 1.04 5.02
N TYR A 53 -6.78 1.06 3.75
CA TYR A 53 -7.11 2.11 2.81
C TYR A 53 -8.49 1.90 2.17
N SER A 54 -9.27 2.97 2.06
CA SER A 54 -10.45 3.06 1.21
C SER A 54 -10.73 4.51 0.79
N LYS A 55 -10.78 4.76 -0.53
CA LYS A 55 -11.25 6.03 -1.13
C LYS A 55 -10.64 7.30 -0.50
N GLY A 56 -9.31 7.36 -0.40
CA GLY A 56 -8.60 8.51 0.17
C GLY A 56 -8.55 8.55 1.70
N ILE A 57 -9.00 7.49 2.38
CA ILE A 57 -8.96 7.39 3.85
C ILE A 57 -8.17 6.15 4.25
N ILE A 58 -7.22 6.30 5.16
CA ILE A 58 -6.51 5.20 5.82
C ILE A 58 -7.02 5.14 7.26
N VAL A 59 -7.69 4.05 7.63
CA VAL A 59 -8.08 3.77 9.01
C VAL A 59 -7.04 2.83 9.61
N SER A 60 -6.44 3.20 10.73
CA SER A 60 -5.33 2.48 11.36
C SER A 60 -5.70 1.96 12.74
N GLN A 61 -5.11 0.83 13.15
CA GLN A 61 -4.97 0.49 14.57
C GLN A 61 -4.28 1.65 15.33
N PRO A 62 -4.37 1.70 16.68
CA PRO A 62 -3.64 2.69 17.46
C PRO A 62 -2.16 2.70 17.10
N PHE A 63 -1.59 3.87 16.85
CA PHE A 63 -0.20 3.99 16.41
C PHE A 63 0.77 3.49 17.47
N GLU A 64 0.43 3.58 18.76
CA GLU A 64 1.23 2.98 19.83
C GLU A 64 1.34 1.45 19.68
N VAL A 65 0.26 0.77 19.29
CA VAL A 65 0.27 -0.67 19.04
C VAL A 65 1.15 -1.00 17.83
N LEU A 66 1.09 -0.20 16.77
CA LEU A 66 1.93 -0.41 15.58
C LEU A 66 3.40 -0.06 15.83
N ARG A 67 3.68 0.99 16.60
CA ARG A 67 5.04 1.38 17.02
C ARG A 67 5.69 0.34 17.91
N SER A 68 4.96 -0.21 18.89
CA SER A 68 5.50 -1.25 19.77
C SER A 68 5.84 -2.55 19.02
N LYS A 69 5.16 -2.81 17.89
CA LYS A 69 5.48 -3.90 16.96
C LYS A 69 6.58 -3.55 15.96
N GLY A 70 6.98 -2.28 15.85
CA GLY A 70 7.95 -1.79 14.87
C GLY A 70 7.47 -1.84 13.43
N VAL A 71 6.16 -1.70 13.19
CA VAL A 71 5.54 -1.84 11.85
C VAL A 71 4.73 -0.63 11.40
N LEU A 72 4.67 0.44 12.19
CA LEU A 72 3.83 1.61 11.89
C LEU A 72 4.11 2.17 10.50
N GLU A 73 5.35 2.51 10.22
CA GLU A 73 5.73 3.15 8.96
C GLU A 73 5.58 2.22 7.76
N ASP A 74 5.83 0.93 7.93
CA ASP A 74 5.66 -0.08 6.88
C ASP A 74 4.18 -0.26 6.53
N VAL A 75 3.32 -0.27 7.55
CA VAL A 75 1.86 -0.31 7.38
C VAL A 75 1.37 0.95 6.67
N LEU A 76 1.81 2.14 7.10
CA LEU A 76 1.38 3.38 6.45
C LEU A 76 1.89 3.48 5.01
N LEU A 77 3.12 3.05 4.73
CA LEU A 77 3.65 2.99 3.36
C LEU A 77 2.80 2.05 2.49
N HIS A 78 2.43 0.86 2.99
CA HIS A 78 1.57 -0.08 2.28
C HIS A 78 0.23 0.54 1.89
N GLU A 79 -0.44 1.20 2.85
CA GLU A 79 -1.74 1.83 2.60
C GLU A 79 -1.64 3.08 1.68
N LEU A 80 -0.55 3.84 1.78
CA LEU A 80 -0.27 4.96 0.86
C LEU A 80 -0.07 4.46 -0.57
N LEU A 81 0.58 3.31 -0.75
CA LEU A 81 0.73 2.71 -2.08
C LEU A 81 -0.62 2.21 -2.62
N HIS A 82 -1.52 1.70 -1.78
CA HIS A 82 -2.89 1.43 -2.22
C HIS A 82 -3.58 2.70 -2.73
N HIS A 83 -3.41 3.83 -2.06
CA HIS A 83 -3.93 5.11 -2.53
C HIS A 83 -3.39 5.50 -3.91
N ILE A 84 -2.07 5.55 -4.05
CA ILE A 84 -1.40 5.94 -5.30
C ILE A 84 -1.78 5.01 -6.44
N VAL A 85 -1.75 3.69 -6.20
CA VAL A 85 -2.10 2.70 -7.21
C VAL A 85 -3.56 2.84 -7.63
N SER A 86 -4.50 2.97 -6.69
CA SER A 86 -5.92 3.09 -7.01
C SER A 86 -6.32 4.44 -7.63
N LEU A 87 -5.48 5.48 -7.54
CA LEU A 87 -5.69 6.72 -8.30
C LEU A 87 -5.31 6.56 -9.77
N ASN A 88 -4.27 5.77 -10.05
CA ASN A 88 -3.63 5.72 -11.37
C ASN A 88 -3.97 4.46 -12.18
N PHE A 89 -4.40 3.38 -11.54
CA PHE A 89 -4.59 2.08 -12.19
C PHE A 89 -5.86 1.36 -11.70
N ASP A 90 -6.50 0.60 -12.60
CA ASP A 90 -7.60 -0.32 -12.31
C ASP A 90 -7.10 -1.77 -12.17
N LEU A 91 -6.16 -1.99 -11.24
CA LEU A 91 -5.59 -3.31 -11.01
C LEU A 91 -6.59 -4.24 -10.30
N PRO A 92 -6.67 -5.53 -10.70
CA PRO A 92 -7.36 -6.54 -9.90
C PRO A 92 -6.75 -6.65 -8.49
N ASP A 93 -7.57 -6.83 -7.45
CA ASP A 93 -7.14 -6.87 -6.03
C ASP A 93 -5.89 -7.72 -5.78
N ARG A 94 -5.87 -8.93 -6.33
CA ARG A 94 -4.73 -9.86 -6.21
C ARG A 94 -3.44 -9.26 -6.76
N MET A 95 -3.53 -8.55 -7.88
CA MET A 95 -2.40 -7.94 -8.55
C MET A 95 -1.95 -6.68 -7.82
N GLN A 96 -2.88 -5.84 -7.38
CA GLN A 96 -2.58 -4.64 -6.59
C GLN A 96 -1.85 -5.00 -5.29
N GLU A 97 -2.39 -5.93 -4.50
CA GLU A 97 -1.78 -6.36 -3.24
C GLU A 97 -0.43 -7.06 -3.49
N GLY A 98 -0.35 -7.93 -4.50
CA GLY A 98 0.90 -8.61 -4.87
C GLY A 98 2.00 -7.65 -5.30
N LEU A 99 1.67 -6.63 -6.10
CA LEU A 99 2.58 -5.56 -6.51
C LEU A 99 3.13 -4.80 -5.31
N ILE A 100 2.26 -4.35 -4.41
CA ILE A 100 2.66 -3.54 -3.25
C ILE A 100 3.54 -4.34 -2.30
N LEU A 101 3.18 -5.59 -2.00
CA LEU A 101 4.01 -6.49 -1.18
C LEU A 101 5.37 -6.75 -1.83
N TYR A 102 5.42 -6.90 -3.15
CA TYR A 102 6.67 -7.11 -3.88
C TYR A 102 7.58 -5.88 -3.82
N LEU A 103 7.03 -4.70 -4.12
CA LEU A 103 7.78 -3.43 -4.17
C LEU A 103 8.27 -2.96 -2.80
N THR A 104 7.53 -3.26 -1.73
CA THR A 104 7.95 -2.99 -0.34
C THR A 104 8.90 -4.06 0.22
N GLY A 105 9.28 -5.05 -0.60
CA GLY A 105 10.25 -6.09 -0.22
C GLY A 105 9.73 -7.08 0.82
N ALA A 106 8.41 -7.23 0.94
CA ALA A 106 7.78 -8.18 1.85
C ALA A 106 8.32 -9.59 1.63
N LYS A 107 8.45 -10.35 2.72
CA LYS A 107 9.06 -11.68 2.70
C LYS A 107 7.97 -12.75 2.80
N PRO A 108 7.83 -13.68 1.83
CA PRO A 108 6.75 -14.68 1.83
C PRO A 108 6.67 -15.52 3.11
N GLN A 109 7.80 -15.74 3.80
CA GLN A 109 7.87 -16.47 5.07
C GLN A 109 7.28 -15.71 6.26
N LYS A 110 7.11 -14.38 6.15
CA LYS A 110 6.49 -13.52 7.17
C LYS A 110 5.00 -13.26 6.90
N LEU A 111 4.49 -13.72 5.76
CA LEU A 111 3.10 -13.53 5.35
C LEU A 111 2.29 -14.81 5.56
N SER A 112 0.97 -14.65 5.69
CA SER A 112 0.02 -15.75 5.80
C SER A 112 -1.22 -15.49 4.94
N GLY A 113 -2.00 -16.54 4.67
CA GLY A 113 -3.24 -16.47 3.90
C GLY A 113 -3.07 -15.81 2.52
N ARG A 114 -4.06 -15.01 2.13
CA ARG A 114 -4.14 -14.38 0.80
C ARG A 114 -2.94 -13.49 0.46
N HIS A 115 -2.38 -12.73 1.42
CA HIS A 115 -1.22 -11.87 1.15
C HIS A 115 -0.01 -12.69 0.67
N LYS A 116 0.23 -13.85 1.29
CA LYS A 116 1.30 -14.76 0.85
C LYS A 116 1.01 -15.29 -0.56
N GLU A 117 -0.22 -15.70 -0.83
CA GLU A 117 -0.62 -16.21 -2.14
C GLU A 117 -0.53 -15.16 -3.25
N TYR A 118 -0.85 -13.90 -2.94
CA TYR A 118 -0.81 -12.77 -3.86
C TYR A 118 0.64 -12.38 -4.18
N LEU A 119 1.51 -12.30 -3.17
CA LEU A 119 2.93 -12.06 -3.38
C LEU A 119 3.58 -13.18 -4.21
N LEU A 120 3.35 -14.45 -3.86
CA LEU A 120 3.94 -15.58 -4.59
C LEU A 120 3.46 -15.66 -6.03
N TRP A 121 2.19 -15.31 -6.27
CA TRP A 121 1.68 -15.19 -7.62
C TRP A 121 2.39 -14.07 -8.39
N PHE A 122 2.45 -12.86 -7.82
CA PHE A 122 3.08 -11.72 -8.48
C PHE A 122 4.54 -12.02 -8.85
N MET A 123 5.32 -12.58 -7.92
CA MET A 123 6.72 -12.98 -8.14
C MET A 123 6.90 -14.01 -9.26
N ARG A 124 5.89 -14.82 -9.56
CA ARG A 124 5.94 -15.84 -10.61
C ARG A 124 5.54 -15.28 -11.97
N GLU A 125 4.57 -14.38 -12.00
CA GLU A 125 3.99 -13.87 -13.24
C GLU A 125 4.66 -12.59 -13.77
N VAL A 126 5.33 -11.82 -12.91
CA VAL A 126 5.85 -10.49 -13.26
C VAL A 126 7.29 -10.35 -12.76
N SER A 127 8.25 -10.20 -13.69
CA SER A 127 9.62 -9.79 -13.33
C SER A 127 9.69 -8.30 -12.99
N TYR A 128 10.72 -7.88 -12.25
CA TYR A 128 10.87 -6.49 -11.83
C TYR A 128 10.90 -5.53 -13.03
N GLU A 129 11.61 -5.90 -14.09
CA GLU A 129 11.78 -5.12 -15.31
C GLU A 129 10.47 -4.96 -16.10
N GLU A 130 9.53 -5.91 -15.95
CA GLU A 130 8.24 -5.89 -16.63
C GLU A 130 7.17 -5.09 -15.90
N ILE A 131 7.39 -4.74 -14.61
CA ILE A 131 6.40 -4.06 -13.78
C ILE A 131 5.79 -2.85 -14.49
N PRO A 132 6.57 -1.89 -15.03
CA PRO A 132 5.99 -0.69 -15.64
C PRO A 132 5.08 -1.04 -16.82
N LEU A 133 5.51 -1.96 -17.69
CA LEU A 133 4.74 -2.39 -18.86
C LEU A 133 3.46 -3.15 -18.48
N VAL A 134 3.52 -3.94 -17.41
CA VAL A 134 2.41 -4.76 -16.95
C VAL A 134 1.33 -3.92 -16.29
N VAL A 135 1.70 -2.98 -15.40
CA VAL A 135 0.73 -2.09 -14.74
C VAL A 135 0.12 -1.08 -15.70
N ASP A 136 0.86 -0.65 -16.73
CA ASP A 136 0.38 0.32 -17.72
C ASP A 136 -0.84 -0.16 -18.51
N ARG A 137 -1.00 -1.49 -18.67
CA ARG A 137 -2.20 -2.10 -19.27
C ARG A 137 -3.49 -1.79 -18.51
N TYR A 138 -3.35 -1.41 -17.23
CA TYR A 138 -4.44 -1.06 -16.34
C TYR A 138 -4.47 0.44 -16.02
N ARG A 139 -3.67 1.26 -16.71
CA ARG A 139 -3.62 2.70 -16.46
C ARG A 139 -4.99 3.31 -16.69
N ARG A 140 -5.47 4.04 -15.69
CA ARG A 140 -6.65 4.89 -15.84
C ARG A 140 -6.33 5.96 -16.85
N ARG A 141 -7.12 6.02 -17.91
CA ARG A 141 -7.08 7.18 -18.81
C ARG A 141 -7.58 8.37 -18.01
N SER A 142 -6.76 9.38 -17.87
CA SER A 142 -7.22 10.67 -17.38
C SER A 142 -8.26 11.18 -18.37
N ASP A 143 -9.50 11.39 -17.93
CA ASP A 143 -10.52 12.17 -18.67
C ASP A 143 -10.13 13.66 -18.70
N ILE A 144 -8.91 13.95 -19.18
CA ILE A 144 -8.42 15.29 -19.52
C ILE A 144 -8.30 15.35 -21.05
N GLU A 145 -9.34 14.88 -21.73
CA GLU A 145 -9.71 15.31 -23.07
C GLU A 145 -11.22 15.57 -23.03
N SER A 146 -11.62 16.73 -22.48
CA SER A 146 -12.86 17.48 -22.76
C SER A 146 -13.23 18.42 -21.60
N ARG A 147 -12.47 19.51 -21.42
CA ARG A 147 -13.00 20.80 -20.94
C ARG A 147 -12.28 21.94 -21.65
#